data_AF-A0A250E7B4-F1
#
_entry.id   AF-A0A250E7B4-F1
#
_cell.length_a   1.000
_cell.length_b   1.000
_cell.length_c   1.000
_cell.angle_alpha   90.00
_cell.angle_beta   90.00
_cell.angle_gamma   90.00
#
_symmetry.space_group_name_H-M   'P 1'
#
loop_
_entity.id
_entity.type
_entity.pdbx_description
1 polymer ?
#
loop_
_entity_poly.entity_id
_entity_poly.type
_entity_poly.pdbx_seq_one_letter_code
_entity_poly.pdbx_strand_id
1 'polypeptide(L)'
;MRDDFSSSTKKILAKRVGYRCSNPSCRKATIGPASDRDKALNIGIAAHITAASEGGARYNEELSHSERKDIDNAIWLCANCAALIDRDTDSYTVEVLKEWKESAEKKALEAINFNERISENPPLLEIDMVYDTWGRFTERISEKNFEVFGETILAGTDYYQYWTLKWRFSLIIYNNSEVTAYNIKLLETQGTKFTSLEKLDRINHIKPLDKLELKGIYSKEFHGTSKEADTELKNVSKDFSDKILEITYYDGKRNELKTKVTFDSGEPVSTMISGK
;
A
#
# COMPACT_ATOMS: atom_id res chain seq x y z
N MET A 1 -44.14 26.74 -29.03
CA MET A 1 -43.90 26.99 -27.58
C MET A 1 -42.87 25.95 -27.13
N ARG A 2 -41.86 26.32 -26.33
CA ARG A 2 -40.79 25.39 -25.90
C ARG A 2 -41.08 24.83 -24.52
N ASP A 3 -40.86 23.54 -24.35
CA ASP A 3 -41.21 22.82 -23.14
C ASP A 3 -40.08 22.84 -22.10
N ASP A 4 -39.82 24.02 -21.57
CA ASP A 4 -38.70 24.22 -20.63
C ASP A 4 -38.98 23.69 -19.22
N PHE A 5 -37.93 23.16 -18.59
CA PHE A 5 -37.96 22.71 -17.21
C PHE A 5 -38.20 23.86 -16.22
N SER A 6 -39.00 23.60 -15.20
CA SER A 6 -39.22 24.52 -14.09
C SER A 6 -37.93 24.78 -13.30
N SER A 7 -37.88 25.89 -12.55
CA SER A 7 -36.72 26.21 -11.71
C SER A 7 -36.51 25.19 -10.58
N SER A 8 -37.59 24.59 -10.06
CA SER A 8 -37.51 23.52 -9.07
C SER A 8 -36.92 22.24 -9.67
N THR A 9 -37.36 21.84 -10.87
CA THR A 9 -36.82 20.67 -11.60
C THR A 9 -35.31 20.83 -11.81
N LYS A 10 -34.86 22.00 -12.31
CA LYS A 10 -33.43 22.29 -12.53
C LYS A 10 -32.61 22.15 -11.24
N LYS A 11 -33.13 22.65 -10.11
CA LYS A 11 -32.46 22.56 -8.81
C LYS A 11 -32.39 21.12 -8.30
N ILE A 12 -33.47 20.35 -8.41
CA ILE A 12 -33.49 18.94 -7.99
C ILE A 12 -32.50 18.14 -8.83
N LEU A 13 -32.52 18.31 -10.15
CA LEU A 13 -31.64 17.60 -11.07
C LEU A 13 -30.16 17.88 -10.74
N ALA A 14 -29.78 19.14 -10.52
CA ALA A 14 -28.43 19.50 -10.13
C ALA A 14 -28.01 18.86 -8.79
N LYS A 15 -28.91 18.85 -7.80
CA LYS A 15 -28.66 18.27 -6.47
C LYS A 15 -28.47 16.75 -6.52
N ARG A 16 -29.26 16.04 -7.34
CA ARG A 16 -29.19 14.57 -7.49
C ARG A 16 -27.81 14.08 -7.94
N VAL A 17 -27.07 14.90 -8.68
CA VAL A 17 -25.71 14.58 -9.15
C VAL A 17 -24.62 15.37 -8.41
N GLY A 18 -24.95 16.01 -7.28
CA GLY A 18 -24.00 16.79 -6.47
C GLY A 18 -23.38 17.98 -7.21
N TYR A 19 -24.16 18.64 -8.09
CA TYR A 19 -23.70 19.72 -8.96
C TYR A 19 -22.49 19.34 -9.83
N ARG A 20 -22.37 18.08 -10.26
CA ARG A 20 -21.35 17.64 -11.22
C ARG A 20 -21.95 17.28 -12.56
N CYS A 21 -21.23 17.57 -13.64
CA CYS A 21 -21.62 17.22 -15.00
C CYS A 21 -21.87 15.70 -15.13
N SER A 22 -22.99 15.27 -15.71
CA SER A 22 -23.33 13.85 -15.86
C SER A 22 -22.51 13.13 -16.93
N ASN A 23 -21.81 13.83 -17.82
CA ASN A 23 -20.88 13.20 -18.76
C ASN A 23 -19.78 12.43 -17.98
N PRO A 24 -19.66 11.09 -18.18
CA PRO A 24 -18.72 10.23 -17.45
C PRO A 24 -17.27 10.65 -17.56
N SER A 25 -16.85 11.20 -18.71
CA SER A 25 -15.47 11.65 -18.97
C SER A 25 -15.21 13.07 -18.46
N CYS A 26 -16.26 13.85 -18.15
CA CYS A 26 -16.13 15.23 -17.69
C CYS A 26 -16.20 15.35 -16.17
N ARG A 27 -17.33 14.97 -15.55
CA ARG A 27 -17.60 15.00 -14.09
C ARG A 27 -17.22 16.28 -13.31
N LYS A 28 -16.91 17.40 -13.99
CA LYS A 28 -16.48 18.64 -13.35
C LYS A 28 -17.58 19.25 -12.51
N ALA A 29 -17.18 19.96 -11.45
CA ALA A 29 -18.10 20.78 -10.68
C ALA A 29 -18.72 21.86 -11.58
N THR A 30 -20.02 22.05 -11.43
CA THR A 30 -20.80 23.04 -12.17
C THR A 30 -21.19 24.24 -11.32
N ILE A 31 -20.89 24.19 -10.02
CA ILE A 31 -21.08 25.29 -9.09
C ILE A 31 -19.76 25.61 -8.40
N GLY A 32 -19.55 26.89 -8.08
CA GLY A 32 -18.37 27.37 -7.37
C GLY A 32 -18.60 28.75 -6.75
N PRO A 33 -17.63 29.26 -5.98
CA PRO A 33 -17.72 30.60 -5.40
C PRO A 33 -17.70 31.69 -6.48
N ALA A 34 -18.48 32.75 -6.30
CA ALA A 34 -18.34 33.98 -7.07
C ALA A 34 -17.44 34.98 -6.32
N SER A 35 -17.02 36.05 -7.01
CA SER A 35 -16.28 37.15 -6.37
C SER A 35 -17.13 37.91 -5.33
N ASP A 36 -18.45 37.93 -5.54
CA ASP A 36 -19.44 38.39 -4.57
C ASP A 36 -19.72 37.28 -3.55
N ARG A 37 -19.58 37.60 -2.26
CA ARG A 37 -19.72 36.65 -1.14
C ARG A 37 -21.10 35.98 -1.09
N ASP A 38 -22.15 36.69 -1.52
CA ASP A 38 -23.53 36.21 -1.42
C ASP A 38 -24.00 35.51 -2.70
N LYS A 39 -23.09 35.24 -3.64
CA LYS A 39 -23.40 34.59 -4.93
C LYS A 39 -22.54 33.36 -5.18
N ALA A 40 -23.09 32.47 -5.99
CA ALA A 40 -22.38 31.32 -6.53
C ALA A 40 -22.33 31.41 -8.07
N LEU A 41 -21.20 31.01 -8.64
CA LEU A 41 -21.09 30.75 -10.07
C LEU A 41 -21.78 29.43 -10.38
N ASN A 42 -22.59 29.40 -11.45
CA ASN A 42 -23.20 28.18 -11.94
C ASN A 42 -23.02 28.10 -13.47
N ILE A 43 -22.34 27.05 -13.92
CA ILE A 43 -22.10 26.75 -15.34
C ILE A 43 -22.86 25.48 -15.80
N GLY A 44 -23.75 24.97 -14.95
CA GLY A 44 -24.56 23.79 -15.20
C GLY A 44 -25.90 24.13 -15.86
N ILE A 45 -26.36 23.24 -16.72
CA ILE A 45 -27.56 23.35 -17.53
C ILE A 45 -28.34 22.03 -17.39
N ALA A 46 -29.65 22.14 -17.19
CA ALA A 46 -30.57 21.02 -17.37
C ALA A 46 -30.86 20.88 -18.86
N ALA A 47 -30.21 19.93 -19.51
CA ALA A 47 -30.42 19.62 -20.93
C ALA A 47 -31.54 18.59 -21.08
N HIS A 48 -32.26 18.68 -22.19
CA HIS A 48 -33.29 17.72 -22.56
C HIS A 48 -32.65 16.49 -23.21
N ILE A 49 -33.04 15.29 -22.79
CA ILE A 49 -32.60 14.03 -23.42
C ILE A 49 -33.29 13.90 -24.79
N THR A 50 -34.62 14.08 -24.82
CA THR A 50 -35.44 14.24 -26.04
C THR A 50 -35.95 15.67 -26.14
N ALA A 51 -35.96 16.25 -27.34
CA ALA A 51 -36.22 17.69 -27.52
C ALA A 51 -37.53 18.20 -26.89
N ALA A 52 -37.45 19.43 -26.38
CA ALA A 52 -38.55 20.19 -25.80
C ALA A 52 -39.57 20.73 -26.82
N SER A 53 -39.33 20.53 -28.11
CA SER A 53 -40.17 21.01 -29.20
C SER A 53 -39.92 20.20 -30.46
N GLU A 54 -40.92 20.18 -31.33
CA GLU A 54 -40.82 19.59 -32.67
C GLU A 54 -39.64 20.17 -33.45
N GLY A 55 -38.92 19.31 -34.19
CA GLY A 55 -37.71 19.66 -34.94
C GLY A 55 -36.43 19.82 -34.12
N GLY A 56 -36.45 19.58 -32.80
CA GLY A 56 -35.26 19.59 -31.98
C GLY A 56 -34.49 18.25 -31.97
N ALA A 57 -33.29 18.26 -31.37
CA ALA A 57 -32.44 17.08 -31.21
C ALA A 57 -33.17 15.91 -30.50
N ARG A 58 -33.21 14.74 -31.14
CA ARG A 58 -33.85 13.52 -30.60
C ARG A 58 -35.32 13.73 -30.20
N TYR A 59 -36.06 14.54 -30.97
CA TYR A 59 -37.48 14.76 -30.73
C TYR A 59 -38.27 13.45 -30.76
N ASN A 60 -39.18 13.27 -29.80
CA ASN A 60 -40.11 12.15 -29.76
C ASN A 60 -41.56 12.65 -29.76
N GLU A 61 -42.28 12.33 -30.84
CA GLU A 61 -43.69 12.70 -31.05
C GLU A 61 -44.64 12.04 -30.05
N GLU A 62 -44.28 10.88 -29.51
CA GLU A 62 -45.11 10.10 -28.58
C GLU A 62 -45.15 10.72 -27.18
N LEU A 63 -44.20 11.61 -26.84
CA LEU A 63 -44.15 12.24 -25.52
C LEU A 63 -45.13 13.41 -25.42
N SER A 64 -45.97 13.37 -24.39
CA SER A 64 -46.82 14.50 -23.99
C SER A 64 -46.01 15.70 -23.49
N HIS A 65 -46.66 16.86 -23.45
CA HIS A 65 -46.07 18.09 -22.91
C HIS A 65 -45.58 17.95 -21.47
N SER A 66 -46.29 17.18 -20.64
CA SER A 66 -45.89 16.87 -19.26
C SER A 66 -44.63 16.02 -19.21
N GLU A 67 -44.53 14.98 -20.05
CA GLU A 67 -43.39 14.07 -20.08
C GLU A 67 -42.13 14.75 -20.61
N ARG A 68 -42.26 15.67 -21.58
CA ARG A 68 -41.12 16.45 -22.09
C ARG A 68 -40.47 17.34 -21.03
N LYS A 69 -41.27 17.82 -20.07
CA LYS A 69 -40.84 18.68 -18.95
C LYS A 69 -40.49 17.88 -17.70
N ASP A 70 -40.64 16.55 -17.74
CA ASP A 70 -40.38 15.72 -16.58
C ASP A 70 -38.86 15.62 -16.31
N ILE A 71 -38.50 15.42 -15.05
CA ILE A 71 -37.10 15.23 -14.65
C ILE A 71 -36.50 13.99 -15.30
N ASP A 72 -37.31 12.99 -15.65
CA ASP A 72 -36.91 11.79 -16.36
C ASP A 72 -36.35 12.07 -17.75
N ASN A 73 -36.87 13.12 -18.42
CA ASN A 73 -36.35 13.61 -19.69
C ASN A 73 -35.20 14.63 -19.54
N ALA A 74 -34.68 14.84 -18.33
CA ALA A 74 -33.64 15.84 -18.05
C ALA A 74 -32.31 15.21 -17.64
N ILE A 75 -31.20 15.81 -18.09
CA ILE A 75 -29.83 15.48 -17.66
C ILE A 75 -29.06 16.76 -17.27
N TRP A 76 -28.30 16.71 -16.17
CA TRP A 76 -27.48 17.85 -15.74
C TRP A 76 -26.09 17.82 -16.38
N LEU A 77 -25.75 18.83 -17.17
CA LEU A 77 -24.47 18.93 -17.86
C LEU A 77 -23.84 20.30 -17.64
N CYS A 78 -22.51 20.41 -17.78
CA CYS A 78 -21.91 21.73 -17.93
C CYS A 78 -22.25 22.33 -19.29
N ALA A 79 -22.17 23.66 -19.43
CA ALA A 79 -22.50 24.37 -20.67
C ALA A 79 -21.81 23.77 -21.92
N ASN A 80 -20.54 23.36 -21.81
CA ASN A 80 -19.80 22.76 -22.93
C ASN A 80 -20.35 21.38 -23.32
N CYS A 81 -20.62 20.52 -22.34
CA CYS A 81 -21.16 19.19 -22.61
C CYS A 81 -22.61 19.25 -23.11
N ALA A 82 -23.41 20.19 -22.60
CA ALA A 82 -24.76 20.42 -23.11
C ALA A 82 -24.72 20.81 -24.60
N ALA A 83 -23.86 21.75 -24.98
CA ALA A 83 -23.69 22.14 -26.39
C ALA A 83 -23.14 21.00 -27.26
N LEU A 84 -22.30 20.11 -26.71
CA LEU A 84 -21.73 18.97 -27.42
C LEU A 84 -22.81 17.94 -27.82
N ILE A 85 -23.68 17.57 -26.87
CA ILE A 85 -24.71 16.54 -27.12
C ILE A 85 -25.81 17.00 -28.08
N ASP A 86 -26.03 18.31 -28.19
CA ASP A 86 -27.00 18.90 -29.11
C ASP A 86 -26.46 19.03 -30.54
N ARG A 87 -25.14 19.08 -30.70
CA ARG A 87 -24.48 19.20 -32.01
C ARG A 87 -24.23 17.87 -32.72
N ASP A 88 -24.16 16.78 -31.96
CA ASP A 88 -23.87 15.44 -32.47
C ASP A 88 -24.91 14.44 -31.95
N THR A 89 -26.10 14.49 -32.51
CA THR A 89 -27.23 13.67 -32.04
C THR A 89 -27.02 12.18 -32.27
N ASP A 90 -26.20 11.82 -33.25
CA ASP A 90 -25.96 10.43 -33.65
C ASP A 90 -25.01 9.74 -32.67
N SER A 91 -23.96 10.44 -32.19
CA SER A 91 -23.06 9.91 -31.17
C SER A 91 -23.66 9.93 -29.76
N TYR A 92 -24.61 10.83 -29.49
CA TYR A 92 -25.26 11.00 -28.19
C TYR A 92 -26.75 10.67 -28.26
N THR A 93 -27.06 9.39 -28.39
CA THR A 93 -28.44 8.88 -28.44
C THR A 93 -29.17 9.04 -27.10
N VAL A 94 -30.49 8.82 -27.12
CA VAL A 94 -31.34 8.87 -25.91
C VAL A 94 -30.86 7.87 -24.86
N GLU A 95 -30.48 6.67 -25.29
CA GLU A 95 -30.02 5.56 -24.44
C GLU A 95 -28.72 5.96 -23.72
N VAL A 96 -27.75 6.48 -24.47
CA VAL A 96 -26.46 6.94 -23.92
C VAL A 96 -26.67 8.03 -22.87
N LEU A 97 -27.56 8.99 -23.12
CA LEU A 97 -27.83 10.06 -22.17
C LEU A 97 -28.56 9.57 -20.91
N LYS A 98 -29.44 8.56 -21.03
CA LYS A 98 -30.05 7.91 -19.87
C LYS A 98 -29.01 7.16 -19.03
N GLU A 99 -28.10 6.42 -19.66
CA GLU A 99 -27.00 5.77 -18.95
C GLU A 99 -26.09 6.76 -18.22
N TRP A 100 -25.77 7.90 -18.86
CA TRP A 100 -24.98 8.97 -18.23
C TRP A 100 -25.68 9.54 -17.00
N LYS A 101 -26.99 9.75 -17.08
CA LYS A 101 -27.80 10.22 -15.95
C LYS A 101 -27.75 9.22 -14.80
N GLU A 102 -28.07 7.96 -15.03
CA GLU A 102 -28.08 6.91 -14.00
C GLU A 102 -26.70 6.73 -13.36
N SER A 103 -25.64 6.67 -14.17
CA SER A 103 -24.26 6.56 -13.69
C SER A 103 -23.86 7.75 -12.82
N ALA A 104 -24.25 8.97 -13.20
CA ALA A 104 -23.95 10.18 -12.44
C ALA A 104 -24.67 10.23 -11.09
N GLU A 105 -25.93 9.80 -11.03
CA GLU A 105 -26.71 9.71 -9.79
C GLU A 105 -26.17 8.61 -8.87
N LYS A 106 -25.84 7.44 -9.42
CA LYS A 106 -25.20 6.34 -8.66
C LYS A 106 -23.89 6.80 -8.03
N LYS A 107 -23.02 7.46 -8.81
CA LYS A 107 -21.74 8.01 -8.29
C LYS A 107 -21.95 9.07 -7.21
N ALA A 108 -22.99 9.89 -7.32
CA ALA A 108 -23.30 10.87 -6.29
C ALA A 108 -23.76 10.20 -4.99
N LEU A 109 -24.58 9.14 -5.08
CA LEU A 109 -24.98 8.34 -3.93
C LEU A 109 -23.79 7.60 -3.30
N GLU A 110 -22.93 6.99 -4.12
CA GLU A 110 -21.70 6.34 -3.67
C GLU A 110 -20.80 7.32 -2.92
N ALA A 111 -20.65 8.56 -3.40
CA ALA A 111 -19.84 9.58 -2.72
C ALA A 111 -20.41 10.01 -1.35
N ILE A 112 -21.73 9.89 -1.14
CA ILE A 112 -22.37 10.16 0.16
C ILE A 112 -22.23 8.94 1.08
N ASN A 113 -22.35 7.74 0.53
CA ASN A 113 -22.21 6.48 1.28
C ASN A 113 -20.74 6.11 1.55
N PHE A 114 -19.78 6.79 0.91
CA PHE A 114 -18.37 6.61 1.15
C PHE A 114 -18.00 7.20 2.52
N ASN A 115 -18.18 6.40 3.58
CA ASN A 115 -17.22 6.46 4.68
C ASN A 115 -15.86 6.20 4.06
N GLU A 116 -14.87 7.05 4.34
CA GLU A 116 -13.48 6.73 4.02
C GLU A 116 -13.27 5.25 4.37
N ARG A 117 -12.88 4.45 3.37
CA ARG A 117 -12.21 3.21 3.70
C ARG A 117 -10.98 3.66 4.49
N ILE A 118 -11.05 3.62 5.82
CA ILE A 118 -9.85 3.40 6.63
C ILE A 118 -9.17 2.27 5.89
N SER A 119 -7.98 2.53 5.37
CA SER A 119 -7.32 1.57 4.49
C SER A 119 -7.37 0.23 5.22
N GLU A 120 -8.09 -0.75 4.67
CA GLU A 120 -8.12 -2.11 5.23
C GLU A 120 -6.79 -2.81 4.94
N ASN A 121 -5.71 -2.04 4.81
CA ASN A 121 -4.39 -2.59 4.62
C ASN A 121 -4.04 -3.31 5.91
N PRO A 122 -3.73 -4.61 5.82
CA PRO A 122 -3.28 -5.36 6.98
C PRO A 122 -2.01 -4.72 7.56
N PRO A 123 -1.69 -4.98 8.84
CA PRO A 123 -0.39 -4.61 9.36
C PRO A 123 0.72 -5.10 8.44
N LEU A 124 1.72 -4.25 8.20
CA LEU A 124 2.88 -4.57 7.38
C LEU A 124 4.10 -4.60 8.28
N LEU A 125 4.61 -5.81 8.53
CA LEU A 125 5.83 -5.98 9.31
C LEU A 125 7.02 -6.19 8.38
N GLU A 126 8.05 -5.38 8.60
CA GLU A 126 9.35 -5.47 7.95
C GLU A 126 10.43 -5.66 9.01
N ILE A 127 11.51 -6.34 8.66
CA ILE A 127 12.60 -6.62 9.58
C ILE A 127 13.90 -6.00 9.07
N ASP A 128 14.71 -5.53 10.01
CA ASP A 128 16.08 -5.10 9.82
C ASP A 128 17.01 -5.86 10.78
N MET A 129 18.29 -5.97 10.42
CA MET A 129 19.32 -6.61 11.23
C MET A 129 20.55 -5.71 11.30
N VAL A 130 20.82 -5.23 12.51
CA VAL A 130 21.95 -4.34 12.77
C VAL A 130 22.99 -5.09 13.60
N TYR A 131 24.23 -5.19 13.10
CA TYR A 131 25.33 -5.77 13.86
C TYR A 131 25.85 -4.76 14.89
N ASP A 132 25.86 -5.16 16.16
CA ASP A 132 26.33 -4.30 17.25
C ASP A 132 27.86 -4.42 17.41
N THR A 133 28.33 -5.67 17.57
CA THR A 133 29.73 -5.98 17.86
C THR A 133 30.08 -7.36 17.33
N TRP A 134 31.34 -7.56 16.96
CA TRP A 134 31.86 -8.86 16.57
C TRP A 134 33.29 -9.05 17.07
N GLY A 135 33.71 -10.31 17.16
CA GLY A 135 35.06 -10.64 17.60
C GLY A 135 35.37 -12.12 17.47
N ARG A 136 36.66 -12.44 17.63
CA ARG A 136 37.17 -13.81 17.66
C ARG A 136 37.67 -14.15 19.05
N PHE A 137 37.41 -15.38 19.46
CA PHE A 137 37.81 -15.92 20.75
C PHE A 137 38.70 -17.14 20.49
N THR A 138 39.92 -17.13 21.03
CA THR A 138 40.82 -18.29 20.90
C THR A 138 40.27 -19.44 21.73
N GLU A 139 40.05 -20.59 21.10
CA GLU A 139 39.71 -21.82 21.81
C GLU A 139 40.98 -22.62 22.11
N ARG A 140 41.80 -22.87 21.09
CA ARG A 140 43.07 -23.59 21.24
C ARG A 140 44.04 -23.32 20.09
N ILE A 141 45.32 -23.57 20.35
CA ILE A 141 46.38 -23.50 19.34
C ILE A 141 46.33 -24.75 18.45
N SER A 142 46.60 -24.58 17.16
CA SER A 142 46.63 -25.70 16.20
C SER A 142 47.98 -26.42 16.21
N GLU A 143 47.94 -27.75 16.14
CA GLU A 143 49.14 -28.59 15.99
C GLU A 143 49.85 -28.37 14.64
N LYS A 144 49.11 -27.90 13.62
CA LYS A 144 49.63 -27.52 12.30
C LYS A 144 50.79 -26.52 12.37
N ASN A 145 50.89 -25.75 13.46
CA ASN A 145 51.96 -24.78 13.61
C ASN A 145 53.35 -25.41 13.65
N PHE A 146 53.50 -26.62 14.20
CA PHE A 146 54.80 -27.31 14.21
C PHE A 146 55.25 -27.74 12.81
N GLU A 147 54.29 -28.11 11.95
CA GLU A 147 54.57 -28.45 10.55
C GLU A 147 54.94 -27.21 9.71
N VAL A 148 54.27 -26.08 9.97
CA VAL A 148 54.41 -24.86 9.16
C VAL A 148 55.61 -24.01 9.60
N PHE A 149 55.84 -23.89 10.91
CA PHE A 149 56.84 -22.98 11.48
C PHE A 149 58.04 -23.71 12.12
N GLY A 150 58.01 -25.04 12.22
CA GLY A 150 59.04 -25.83 12.87
C GLY A 150 58.95 -25.82 14.40
N GLU A 151 60.02 -26.24 15.07
CA GLU A 151 60.04 -26.41 16.54
C GLU A 151 60.08 -25.09 17.33
N THR A 152 60.57 -24.00 16.71
CA THR A 152 60.71 -22.69 17.36
C THR A 152 59.85 -21.65 16.65
N ILE A 153 58.81 -21.17 17.32
CA ILE A 153 57.92 -20.11 16.81
C ILE A 153 58.37 -18.77 17.38
N LEU A 154 58.70 -17.82 16.51
CA LEU A 154 59.09 -16.47 16.92
C LEU A 154 57.91 -15.72 17.55
N ALA A 155 58.17 -14.96 18.62
CA ALA A 155 57.18 -14.09 19.23
C ALA A 155 56.64 -13.08 18.21
N GLY A 156 55.31 -12.91 18.17
CA GLY A 156 54.62 -12.05 17.21
C GLY A 156 54.25 -12.72 15.88
N THR A 157 54.56 -14.02 15.71
CA THR A 157 54.08 -14.80 14.56
C THR A 157 52.56 -14.94 14.60
N ASP A 158 51.90 -14.79 13.46
CA ASP A 158 50.48 -15.06 13.30
C ASP A 158 50.26 -16.56 13.03
N TYR A 159 50.04 -17.33 14.10
CA TYR A 159 49.97 -18.79 14.05
C TYR A 159 48.52 -19.30 13.95
N TYR A 160 48.37 -20.51 13.41
CA TYR A 160 47.08 -21.19 13.24
C TYR A 160 46.45 -21.53 14.59
N GLN A 161 45.17 -21.20 14.74
CA GLN A 161 44.38 -21.43 15.95
C GLN A 161 42.98 -21.87 15.57
N TYR A 162 42.32 -22.55 16.50
CA TYR A 162 40.88 -22.74 16.47
C TYR A 162 40.25 -21.56 17.19
N TRP A 163 39.38 -20.86 16.47
CA TRP A 163 38.67 -19.67 16.88
C TRP A 163 37.17 -19.96 16.96
N THR A 164 36.51 -19.29 17.90
CA THR A 164 35.08 -19.02 17.81
C THR A 164 34.90 -17.58 17.33
N LEU A 165 34.33 -17.41 16.14
CA LEU A 165 33.93 -16.10 15.62
C LEU A 165 32.51 -15.82 16.10
N LYS A 166 32.26 -14.62 16.62
CA LYS A 166 30.99 -14.27 17.27
C LYS A 166 30.54 -12.88 16.87
N TRP A 167 29.27 -12.77 16.52
CA TRP A 167 28.58 -11.52 16.19
C TRP A 167 27.38 -11.37 17.10
N ARG A 168 27.23 -10.17 17.67
CA ARG A 168 26.01 -9.72 18.33
C ARG A 168 25.28 -8.80 17.39
N PHE A 169 23.96 -8.96 17.31
CA PHE A 169 23.12 -8.16 16.44
C PHE A 169 21.79 -7.86 17.13
N SER A 170 21.15 -6.80 16.66
CA SER A 170 19.80 -6.42 17.02
C SER A 170 18.89 -6.66 15.81
N LEU A 171 17.86 -7.48 16.00
CA LEU A 171 16.85 -7.77 14.99
C LEU A 171 15.64 -6.87 15.27
N ILE A 172 15.37 -5.93 14.37
CA ILE A 172 14.36 -4.88 14.57
C ILE A 172 13.19 -5.15 13.66
N ILE A 173 12.01 -5.39 14.23
CA ILE A 173 10.76 -5.59 13.50
C ILE A 173 9.98 -4.27 13.53
N TYR A 174 9.84 -3.63 12.39
CA TYR A 174 9.08 -2.39 12.20
C TYR A 174 7.65 -2.70 11.77
N ASN A 175 6.69 -1.96 12.30
CA ASN A 175 5.34 -1.90 11.78
C ASN A 175 5.18 -0.68 10.87
N ASN A 176 5.43 -0.86 9.57
CA ASN A 176 5.32 0.17 8.55
C ASN A 176 3.88 0.30 8.03
N SER A 177 2.91 0.32 8.95
CA SER A 177 1.49 0.48 8.65
C SER A 177 0.79 1.33 9.71
N GLU A 178 -0.44 1.75 9.39
CA GLU A 178 -1.32 2.49 10.31
C GLU A 178 -2.13 1.57 11.25
N VAL A 179 -1.88 0.25 11.21
CA VAL A 179 -2.66 -0.74 11.96
C VAL A 179 -1.76 -1.51 12.92
N THR A 180 -2.20 -1.71 14.16
CA THR A 180 -1.46 -2.50 15.16
C THR A 180 -1.32 -3.96 14.72
N ALA A 181 -0.11 -4.51 14.85
CA ALA A 181 0.15 -5.94 14.70
C ALA A 181 0.14 -6.64 16.07
N TYR A 182 -0.58 -7.75 16.18
CA TYR A 182 -0.79 -8.47 17.44
C TYR A 182 -0.14 -9.85 17.45
N ASN A 183 0.28 -10.30 18.64
CA ASN A 183 0.82 -11.63 18.93
C ASN A 183 1.90 -12.09 17.94
N ILE A 184 2.98 -11.31 17.84
CA ILE A 184 4.07 -11.59 16.90
C ILE A 184 4.72 -12.92 17.25
N LYS A 185 5.06 -13.71 16.24
CA LYS A 185 5.89 -14.91 16.34
C LYS A 185 6.97 -14.86 15.28
N LEU A 186 8.15 -15.32 15.64
CA LEU A 186 9.29 -15.39 14.73
C LEU A 186 9.80 -16.83 14.67
N LEU A 187 9.93 -17.36 13.46
CA LEU A 187 10.35 -18.74 13.19
C LEU A 187 11.54 -18.76 12.23
N GLU A 188 12.59 -19.48 12.60
CA GLU A 188 13.72 -19.79 11.71
C GLU A 188 13.38 -21.02 10.87
N THR A 189 12.89 -20.81 9.65
CA THR A 189 12.33 -21.89 8.81
C THR A 189 13.40 -22.60 7.99
N GLN A 190 14.45 -21.90 7.56
CA GLN A 190 15.52 -22.46 6.73
C GLN A 190 16.86 -21.74 6.95
N GLY A 191 17.95 -22.43 6.61
CA GLY A 191 19.32 -21.93 6.55
C GLY A 191 20.02 -21.91 7.90
N THR A 192 21.11 -21.15 7.96
CA THR A 192 21.95 -21.01 9.16
C THR A 192 21.13 -20.51 10.35
N LYS A 193 21.18 -21.22 11.48
CA LYS A 193 20.47 -20.82 12.72
C LYS A 193 21.26 -19.80 13.52
N PHE A 194 20.54 -18.90 14.19
CA PHE A 194 21.15 -18.07 15.22
C PHE A 194 21.58 -18.93 16.40
N THR A 195 22.73 -18.61 17.00
CA THR A 195 23.22 -19.31 18.19
C THR A 195 22.34 -19.01 19.40
N SER A 196 21.87 -17.76 19.51
CA SER A 196 20.82 -17.39 20.46
C SER A 196 20.02 -16.21 19.92
N LEU A 197 18.74 -16.16 20.23
CA LEU A 197 17.87 -15.01 19.97
C LEU A 197 16.99 -14.77 21.20
N GLU A 198 16.83 -13.50 21.56
CA GLU A 198 15.94 -13.06 22.62
C GLU A 198 14.51 -13.54 22.39
N LYS A 199 13.86 -13.97 23.47
CA LYS A 199 12.48 -14.45 23.40
C LYS A 199 11.55 -13.27 23.39
N LEU A 200 10.54 -13.35 22.53
CA LEU A 200 9.42 -12.42 22.55
C LEU A 200 8.66 -12.51 23.88
N ASP A 201 8.29 -11.35 24.41
CA ASP A 201 7.42 -11.25 25.57
C ASP A 201 6.03 -11.86 25.31
N ARG A 202 5.34 -12.24 26.39
CA ARG A 202 3.98 -12.78 26.32
C ARG A 202 2.99 -11.82 25.64
N ILE A 203 3.19 -10.51 25.83
CA ILE A 203 2.43 -9.45 25.16
C ILE A 203 3.43 -8.63 24.36
N ASN A 204 3.36 -8.73 23.04
CA ASN A 204 4.38 -8.22 22.12
C ASN A 204 3.77 -7.50 20.91
N HIS A 205 2.67 -6.76 21.12
CA HIS A 205 2.02 -6.03 20.04
C HIS A 205 2.90 -4.88 19.54
N ILE A 206 2.92 -4.65 18.24
CA ILE A 206 3.64 -3.53 17.63
C ILE A 206 2.61 -2.51 17.15
N LYS A 207 2.61 -1.34 17.79
CA LYS A 207 1.71 -0.23 17.44
C LYS A 207 1.99 0.30 16.02
N PRO A 208 1.06 1.08 15.44
CA PRO A 208 1.31 1.72 14.16
C PRO A 208 2.59 2.55 14.19
N LEU A 209 3.43 2.39 13.17
CA LEU A 209 4.70 3.12 13.00
C LEU A 209 5.69 2.94 14.17
N ASP A 210 5.54 1.86 14.92
CA ASP A 210 6.39 1.50 16.05
C ASP A 210 7.28 0.29 15.70
N LYS A 211 8.16 -0.09 16.61
CA LYS A 211 9.12 -1.19 16.43
C LYS A 211 9.24 -2.09 17.64
N LEU A 212 9.70 -3.32 17.39
CA LEU A 212 10.11 -4.29 18.41
C LEU A 212 11.55 -4.73 18.12
N GLU A 213 12.39 -4.79 19.15
CA GLU A 213 13.81 -5.13 19.01
C GLU A 213 14.11 -6.42 19.79
N LEU A 214 14.84 -7.34 19.15
CA LEU A 214 15.30 -8.60 19.74
C LEU A 214 16.82 -8.72 19.61
N LYS A 215 17.51 -8.99 20.73
CA LYS A 215 18.95 -9.20 20.71
C LYS A 215 19.31 -10.63 20.32
N GLY A 216 20.28 -10.75 19.42
CA GLY A 216 20.73 -12.02 18.89
C GLY A 216 22.25 -12.20 18.93
N ILE A 217 22.66 -13.46 18.86
CA ILE A 217 24.05 -13.87 18.74
C ILE A 217 24.14 -14.91 17.65
N TYR A 218 25.10 -14.73 16.76
CA TYR A 218 25.57 -15.76 15.85
C TYR A 218 27.03 -16.08 16.16
N SER A 219 27.40 -17.36 16.09
CA SER A 219 28.75 -17.81 16.32
C SER A 219 29.08 -18.99 15.41
N LYS A 220 30.30 -19.03 14.89
CA LYS A 220 30.81 -20.13 14.09
C LYS A 220 32.26 -20.45 14.46
N GLU A 221 32.62 -21.72 14.34
CA GLU A 221 33.99 -22.17 14.51
C GLU A 221 34.81 -21.84 13.25
N PHE A 222 36.07 -21.49 13.45
CA PHE A 222 37.01 -21.18 12.38
C PHE A 222 38.41 -21.68 12.72
N HIS A 223 39.07 -22.36 11.78
CA HIS A 223 40.46 -22.79 11.93
C HIS A 223 41.34 -22.04 10.95
N GLY A 224 42.25 -21.23 11.48
CA GLY A 224 43.08 -20.34 10.66
C GLY A 224 43.98 -19.45 11.49
N THR A 225 44.73 -18.59 10.81
CA THR A 225 45.49 -17.50 11.43
C THR A 225 44.56 -16.38 11.92
N SER A 226 45.10 -15.45 12.70
CA SER A 226 44.33 -14.30 13.18
C SER A 226 43.90 -13.36 12.04
N LYS A 227 44.75 -13.15 11.02
CA LYS A 227 44.41 -12.33 9.85
C LYS A 227 43.32 -12.94 8.98
N GLU A 228 43.35 -14.26 8.80
CA GLU A 228 42.30 -14.98 8.08
C GLU A 228 40.97 -14.88 8.83
N ALA A 229 40.98 -15.06 10.16
CA ALA A 229 39.80 -14.89 11.01
C ALA A 229 39.23 -13.46 10.96
N ASP A 230 40.08 -12.43 10.96
CA ASP A 230 39.67 -11.02 10.85
C ASP A 230 39.03 -10.70 9.48
N THR A 231 39.42 -11.42 8.44
CA THR A 231 38.79 -11.34 7.11
C THR A 231 37.42 -12.00 7.13
N GLU A 232 37.31 -13.17 7.76
CA GLU A 232 36.06 -13.91 7.89
C GLU A 232 35.01 -13.15 8.71
N LEU A 233 35.44 -12.42 9.76
CA LEU A 233 34.58 -11.56 10.58
C LEU A 233 33.79 -10.52 9.77
N LYS A 234 34.32 -10.08 8.62
CA LYS A 234 33.68 -9.08 7.73
C LYS A 234 32.70 -9.69 6.72
N ASN A 235 32.72 -11.01 6.55
CA ASN A 235 31.96 -11.72 5.51
C ASN A 235 30.72 -12.45 6.04
N VAL A 236 30.31 -12.19 7.29
CA VAL A 236 29.18 -12.87 7.96
C VAL A 236 27.87 -12.81 7.19
N SER A 237 27.68 -11.76 6.38
CA SER A 237 26.53 -11.60 5.48
C SER A 237 26.30 -12.83 4.58
N LYS A 238 27.37 -13.49 4.15
CA LYS A 238 27.29 -14.67 3.27
C LYS A 238 26.71 -15.89 3.97
N ASP A 239 26.92 -16.01 5.29
CA ASP A 239 26.44 -17.15 6.08
C ASP A 239 24.91 -17.19 6.17
N PHE A 240 24.24 -16.07 5.89
CA PHE A 240 22.79 -15.96 5.92
C PHE A 240 22.14 -15.97 4.54
N SER A 241 22.90 -16.16 3.46
CA SER A 241 22.38 -16.12 2.08
C SER A 241 21.25 -17.13 1.79
N ASP A 242 21.22 -18.26 2.50
CA ASP A 242 20.16 -19.28 2.42
C ASP A 242 19.13 -19.20 3.56
N LYS A 243 19.27 -18.22 4.45
CA LYS A 243 18.45 -18.08 5.64
C LYS A 243 17.07 -17.54 5.29
N ILE A 244 16.06 -18.16 5.90
CA ILE A 244 14.68 -17.71 5.81
C ILE A 244 14.09 -17.60 7.21
N LEU A 245 13.50 -16.45 7.50
CA LEU A 245 12.66 -16.24 8.67
C LEU A 245 11.20 -16.14 8.24
N GLU A 246 10.30 -16.61 9.08
CA GLU A 246 8.87 -16.37 8.96
C GLU A 246 8.39 -15.63 10.21
N ILE A 247 7.76 -14.47 10.00
CA ILE A 247 7.05 -13.73 11.05
C ILE A 247 5.57 -14.02 10.86
N THR A 248 4.88 -14.48 11.91
CA THR A 248 3.42 -14.59 11.92
C THR A 248 2.81 -13.67 12.97
N TYR A 249 1.67 -13.08 12.64
CA TYR A 249 1.01 -12.05 13.46
C TYR A 249 -0.46 -11.90 13.07
N TYR A 250 -1.22 -11.13 13.85
CA TYR A 250 -2.65 -10.93 13.64
C TYR A 250 -2.99 -9.46 13.44
N ASP A 251 -4.03 -9.20 12.63
CA ASP A 251 -4.66 -7.89 12.51
C ASP A 251 -5.73 -7.65 13.60
N GLY A 252 -6.34 -6.46 13.60
CA GLY A 252 -7.41 -6.11 14.53
C GLY A 252 -8.70 -6.95 14.38
N LYS A 253 -8.87 -7.66 13.26
CA LYS A 253 -9.98 -8.58 12.98
C LYS A 253 -9.63 -10.05 13.33
N ARG A 254 -8.43 -10.30 13.85
CA ARG A 254 -7.86 -11.63 14.16
C ARG A 254 -7.59 -12.52 12.94
N ASN A 255 -7.38 -11.93 11.76
CA ASN A 255 -6.85 -12.67 10.62
C ASN A 255 -5.36 -12.89 10.83
N GLU A 256 -4.87 -14.10 10.55
CA GLU A 256 -3.44 -14.41 10.61
C GLU A 256 -2.74 -13.95 9.33
N LEU A 257 -1.60 -13.29 9.49
CA LEU A 257 -0.77 -12.74 8.43
C LEU A 257 0.66 -13.26 8.59
N LYS A 258 1.37 -13.33 7.46
CA LYS A 258 2.73 -13.85 7.41
C LYS A 258 3.64 -12.94 6.60
N THR A 259 4.81 -12.62 7.17
CA THR A 259 5.92 -12.02 6.44
C THR A 259 7.03 -13.05 6.32
N LYS A 260 7.45 -13.36 5.10
CA LYS A 260 8.67 -14.13 4.85
C LYS A 260 9.83 -13.15 4.71
N VAL A 261 10.94 -13.45 5.38
CA VAL A 261 12.18 -12.68 5.29
C VAL A 261 13.25 -13.56 4.70
N THR A 262 13.85 -13.12 3.61
CA THR A 262 15.06 -13.70 3.00
C THR A 262 16.23 -12.76 3.22
N PHE A 263 17.46 -13.21 3.02
CA PHE A 263 18.64 -12.33 3.12
C PHE A 263 19.31 -12.20 1.75
N ASP A 264 19.32 -10.99 1.19
CA ASP A 264 20.06 -10.69 -0.03
C ASP A 264 21.33 -9.94 0.35
N SER A 265 22.48 -10.47 -0.05
CA SER A 265 23.79 -9.87 0.24
C SER A 265 24.06 -9.59 1.73
N GLY A 266 23.35 -10.29 2.63
CA GLY A 266 23.41 -10.13 4.08
C GLY A 266 22.38 -9.18 4.70
N GLU A 267 21.61 -8.49 3.88
CA GLU A 267 20.54 -7.61 4.33
C GLU A 267 19.19 -8.34 4.28
N PRO A 268 18.35 -8.23 5.32
CA PRO A 268 17.04 -8.85 5.32
C PRO A 268 16.11 -8.15 4.33
N VAL A 269 15.42 -8.94 3.52
CA VAL A 269 14.39 -8.52 2.56
C VAL A 269 13.07 -9.14 2.96
N SER A 270 12.11 -8.29 3.32
CA SER A 270 10.78 -8.70 3.80
C SER A 270 9.80 -8.78 2.63
N THR A 271 9.09 -9.91 2.51
CA THR A 271 8.04 -10.12 1.51
C THR A 271 6.78 -10.61 2.20
N MET A 272 5.71 -9.83 2.10
CA MET A 272 4.40 -10.24 2.60
C MET A 272 3.87 -11.44 1.82
N ILE A 273 3.43 -12.46 2.55
CA ILE A 273 2.74 -13.61 1.98
C ILE A 273 1.35 -13.60 2.58
N SER A 274 0.35 -13.25 1.77
CA SER A 274 -1.05 -13.33 2.20
C SER A 274 -1.36 -14.75 2.65
N GLY A 275 -1.76 -14.91 3.91
CA GLY A 275 -2.29 -16.18 4.42
C GLY A 275 -3.53 -16.56 3.63
N LYS A 276 -3.61 -17.83 3.19
CA LYS A 276 -4.86 -18.42 2.73
C LYS A 276 -5.80 -18.66 3.91
#